data_AF-A0A0Q9T8V4-F1
#
_entry.id   AF-A0A0Q9T8V4-F1
#
_cell.length_a   1.000
_cell.length_b   1.000
_cell.length_c   1.000
_cell.angle_alpha   90.00
_cell.angle_beta   90.00
_cell.angle_gamma   90.00
#
_symmetry.space_group_name_H-M   'P 1'
#
loop_
_entity.id
_entity.type
_entity.pdbx_description
1 polymer ?
#
loop_
_entity_poly.entity_id
_entity_poly.type
_entity_poly.pdbx_seq_one_letter_code
_entity_poly.pdbx_strand_id
1 'polypeptide(L)'
;MAAAAAGATAGSARAASSASTAAVTGEDGWITATINRMSLEEKVGQLFIQNVYGKDATTPDSRNLPLYGVASPAEVVQKYHLGGVIYFAWTDSVQNPDQIVGLSNGLQKAALTQQSKVRIPLQIATDQEQGVVTRIGPPATQFPGSMALGAGRSAPDARTAAAITGRELLAMGVNTNFAPDCDVNVNPLNPVIGTRSFSSRAALAAELAAAQVAGYQRDGGVASSAKHFPGHGDTATDSHVAFPIITHTREQWETIDAPPFKAAINEQIDMIMTAHLSFPALDDSGNPATLSKPIMTGVLREELGYEGVIVTDSLAMQGVRDLYGDAEVAVRALLAGVDQLLMTPAMDDAYAAVIAAVRSHRIHPSELDAKVRRVLGLKYRRGIVARPYADPTAVASVVGTPAHLASAATVTDRTTTLVKNDAKALPIAPSGTKILVTGYGVSTTATLAAALTAKGATVQTVQTGASPTDTAVASAVAAAADKDVVVVTTMKAWDTSVTDTRGGQQKLVKQLLATGKTVVVVAVRDPYDIAYFTAAPTYVATYSYSPVAIEAAARVIVGDVAPTASLPVDIPVAGDPATVLYPFGHGLTY
;
A
#
# COMPACT_ATOMS: atom_id res chain seq x y z
N MET A 1 25.76 -56.37 -21.78
CA MET A 1 24.33 -56.30 -22.14
C MET A 1 23.77 -55.03 -21.53
N ALA A 2 23.36 -54.08 -22.37
CA ALA A 2 22.76 -52.82 -21.99
C ALA A 2 21.28 -52.83 -22.41
N ALA A 3 20.39 -52.49 -21.48
CA ALA A 3 18.96 -52.13 -21.59
C ALA A 3 18.37 -52.29 -20.17
N ALA A 4 17.50 -51.48 -19.59
CA ALA A 4 16.74 -50.30 -20.01
C ALA A 4 16.23 -49.61 -18.71
N ALA A 5 16.19 -48.28 -18.68
CA ALA A 5 15.37 -47.52 -17.70
C ALA A 5 15.17 -46.08 -18.23
N ALA A 6 14.29 -45.92 -19.21
CA ALA A 6 13.79 -44.62 -19.65
C ALA A 6 12.28 -44.74 -19.88
N GLY A 7 11.49 -44.28 -18.92
CA GLY A 7 10.03 -44.37 -19.02
C GLY A 7 9.32 -43.93 -17.74
N ALA A 8 9.40 -42.64 -17.38
CA ALA A 8 8.52 -42.07 -16.36
C ALA A 8 8.28 -40.55 -16.46
N THR A 9 9.02 -39.80 -17.29
CA THR A 9 8.93 -38.33 -17.32
C THR A 9 7.95 -37.74 -18.35
N ALA A 10 7.45 -38.54 -19.31
CA ALA A 10 6.55 -38.05 -20.37
C ALA A 10 5.07 -37.92 -19.94
N GLY A 11 4.65 -38.61 -18.86
CA GLY A 11 3.25 -38.62 -18.40
C GLY A 11 2.83 -37.36 -17.64
N SER A 12 3.73 -36.77 -16.83
CA SER A 12 3.41 -35.59 -16.01
C SER A 12 3.32 -34.31 -16.83
N ALA A 13 4.20 -34.13 -17.81
CA ALA A 13 4.19 -32.95 -18.69
C ALA A 13 2.94 -32.88 -19.57
N ARG A 14 2.46 -34.04 -20.06
CA ARG A 14 1.26 -34.14 -20.92
C ARG A 14 -0.05 -33.93 -20.14
N ALA A 15 -0.08 -34.33 -18.87
CA ALA A 15 -1.21 -34.10 -17.97
C ALA A 15 -1.30 -32.62 -17.52
N ALA A 16 -0.16 -32.00 -17.21
CA ALA A 16 -0.08 -30.57 -16.89
C ALA A 16 -0.44 -29.70 -18.11
N SER A 17 0.01 -30.07 -19.31
CA SER A 17 -0.38 -29.36 -20.54
C SER A 17 -1.87 -29.52 -20.83
N SER A 18 -2.47 -30.72 -20.69
CA SER A 18 -3.91 -30.91 -20.93
C SER A 18 -4.78 -30.20 -19.89
N ALA A 19 -4.35 -30.13 -18.63
CA ALA A 19 -5.07 -29.39 -17.58
C ALA A 19 -4.98 -27.87 -17.79
N SER A 20 -3.82 -27.37 -18.21
CA SER A 20 -3.62 -25.96 -18.59
C SER A 20 -4.48 -25.59 -19.81
N THR A 21 -4.50 -26.42 -20.86
CA THR A 21 -5.36 -26.18 -22.03
C THR A 21 -6.84 -26.23 -21.66
N ALA A 22 -7.29 -27.20 -20.86
CA ALA A 22 -8.67 -27.28 -20.40
C ALA A 22 -9.09 -26.06 -19.55
N ALA A 23 -8.21 -25.59 -18.65
CA ALA A 23 -8.45 -24.40 -17.84
C ALA A 23 -8.57 -23.13 -18.69
N VAL A 24 -7.70 -22.94 -19.67
CA VAL A 24 -7.75 -21.82 -20.64
C VAL A 24 -9.04 -21.89 -21.46
N THR A 25 -9.44 -23.07 -21.95
CA THR A 25 -10.71 -23.22 -22.68
C THR A 25 -11.94 -22.95 -21.82
N GLY A 26 -11.87 -23.23 -20.52
CA GLY A 26 -12.94 -22.95 -19.56
C GLY A 26 -13.08 -21.46 -19.23
N GLU A 27 -11.95 -20.78 -18.99
CA GLU A 27 -11.89 -19.33 -18.78
C GLU A 27 -12.42 -18.58 -20.00
N ASP A 28 -11.84 -18.83 -21.19
CA ASP A 28 -12.24 -18.14 -22.42
C ASP A 28 -13.69 -18.41 -22.81
N GLY A 29 -14.16 -19.64 -22.59
CA GLY A 29 -15.55 -20.03 -22.81
C GLY A 29 -16.51 -19.27 -21.90
N TRP A 30 -16.22 -19.20 -20.60
CA TRP A 30 -17.04 -18.47 -19.64
C TRP A 30 -17.05 -16.97 -19.92
N ILE A 31 -15.89 -16.36 -20.19
CA ILE A 31 -15.79 -14.92 -20.48
C ILE A 31 -16.59 -14.59 -21.74
N THR A 32 -16.39 -15.33 -22.83
CA THR A 32 -17.05 -15.07 -24.11
C THR A 32 -18.58 -15.22 -23.98
N ALA A 33 -19.05 -16.29 -23.31
CA ALA A 33 -20.47 -16.48 -23.06
C ALA A 33 -21.07 -15.40 -22.15
N THR A 34 -20.29 -14.86 -21.22
CA THR A 34 -20.73 -13.77 -20.33
C THR A 34 -20.83 -12.46 -21.10
N ILE A 35 -19.78 -12.03 -21.80
CA ILE A 35 -19.75 -10.79 -22.59
C ILE A 35 -20.87 -10.74 -23.62
N ASN A 36 -21.16 -11.86 -24.29
CA ASN A 36 -22.21 -11.95 -25.32
C ASN A 36 -23.64 -11.77 -24.75
N ARG A 37 -23.82 -11.93 -23.45
CA ARG A 37 -25.12 -11.78 -22.77
C ARG A 37 -25.23 -10.46 -21.99
N MET A 38 -24.15 -9.72 -21.86
CA MET A 38 -24.13 -8.44 -21.17
C MET A 38 -24.79 -7.34 -22.01
N SER A 39 -25.56 -6.48 -21.37
CA SER A 39 -25.95 -5.18 -21.93
C SER A 39 -24.75 -4.23 -22.04
N LEU A 40 -24.91 -3.11 -22.73
CA LEU A 40 -23.89 -2.07 -22.77
C LEU A 40 -23.64 -1.52 -21.37
N GLU A 41 -24.70 -1.26 -20.62
CA GLU A 41 -24.70 -0.74 -19.26
C GLU A 41 -23.96 -1.71 -18.30
N GLU A 42 -24.17 -3.02 -18.45
CA GLU A 42 -23.44 -4.04 -17.68
C GLU A 42 -21.95 -4.06 -18.03
N LYS A 43 -21.60 -3.93 -19.33
CA LYS A 43 -20.19 -3.86 -19.78
C LYS A 43 -19.49 -2.63 -19.23
N VAL A 44 -20.14 -1.47 -19.35
CA VAL A 44 -19.63 -0.20 -18.82
C VAL A 44 -19.51 -0.25 -17.30
N GLY A 45 -20.48 -0.83 -16.61
CA GLY A 45 -20.44 -1.01 -15.16
C GLY A 45 -19.20 -1.76 -14.66
N GLN A 46 -18.75 -2.78 -15.39
CA GLN A 46 -17.53 -3.53 -15.06
C GLN A 46 -16.24 -2.69 -15.08
N LEU A 47 -16.26 -1.52 -15.74
CA LEU A 47 -15.13 -0.61 -15.79
C LEU A 47 -15.04 0.28 -14.54
N PHE A 48 -16.03 0.29 -13.64
CA PHE A 48 -16.02 1.18 -12.48
C PHE A 48 -15.81 0.45 -11.16
N ILE A 49 -14.91 0.99 -10.34
CA ILE A 49 -14.72 0.62 -8.93
C ILE A 49 -14.96 1.88 -8.08
N GLN A 50 -16.04 1.89 -7.29
CA GLN A 50 -16.45 3.07 -6.53
C GLN A 50 -16.41 2.86 -5.02
N ASN A 51 -16.18 3.93 -4.26
CA ASN A 51 -16.41 3.90 -2.81
C ASN A 51 -17.92 4.01 -2.52
N VAL A 52 -18.39 3.34 -1.48
CA VAL A 52 -19.78 3.44 -1.00
C VAL A 52 -19.77 3.70 0.50
N TYR A 53 -20.68 4.54 0.99
CA TYR A 53 -20.79 4.86 2.42
C TYR A 53 -21.78 3.93 3.10
N GLY A 54 -21.37 3.34 4.23
CA GLY A 54 -22.24 2.53 5.06
C GLY A 54 -21.53 1.31 5.66
N LYS A 55 -21.98 0.91 6.85
CA LYS A 55 -21.48 -0.26 7.60
C LYS A 55 -22.01 -1.60 7.08
N ASP A 56 -23.10 -1.59 6.32
CA ASP A 56 -23.72 -2.76 5.72
C ASP A 56 -24.31 -2.39 4.36
N ALA A 57 -24.67 -3.40 3.56
CA ALA A 57 -25.05 -3.18 2.18
C ALA A 57 -26.42 -2.51 2.00
N THR A 58 -27.33 -2.64 2.97
CA THR A 58 -28.77 -2.35 2.78
C THR A 58 -29.27 -1.16 3.58
N THR A 59 -28.59 -0.78 4.65
CA THR A 59 -28.96 0.39 5.46
C THR A 59 -28.70 1.66 4.65
N PRO A 60 -29.69 2.54 4.47
CA PRO A 60 -29.50 3.83 3.81
C PRO A 60 -28.46 4.71 4.53
N ASP A 61 -27.59 5.35 3.75
CA ASP A 61 -26.64 6.35 4.22
C ASP A 61 -26.80 7.63 3.38
N SER A 62 -27.08 8.75 4.03
CA SER A 62 -27.39 10.01 3.34
C SER A 62 -26.22 10.57 2.54
N ARG A 63 -24.97 10.14 2.82
CA ARG A 63 -23.77 10.55 2.07
C ARG A 63 -23.74 9.96 0.64
N ASN A 64 -24.46 8.87 0.39
CA ASN A 64 -24.54 8.28 -0.95
C ASN A 64 -25.47 9.10 -1.89
N LEU A 65 -26.52 9.74 -1.35
CA LEU A 65 -27.51 10.48 -2.14
C LEU A 65 -26.89 11.57 -3.04
N PRO A 66 -26.05 12.50 -2.56
CA PRO A 66 -25.46 13.53 -3.41
C PRO A 66 -24.47 12.99 -4.45
N LEU A 67 -23.95 11.77 -4.27
CA LEU A 67 -22.95 11.17 -5.17
C LEU A 67 -23.59 10.26 -6.22
N TYR A 68 -24.65 9.56 -5.84
CA TYR A 68 -25.20 8.44 -6.61
C TYR A 68 -26.72 8.53 -6.80
N GLY A 69 -27.41 9.47 -6.17
CA GLY A 69 -28.87 9.62 -6.24
C GLY A 69 -29.67 8.49 -5.56
N VAL A 70 -28.99 7.56 -4.88
CA VAL A 70 -29.56 6.44 -4.11
C VAL A 70 -28.87 6.36 -2.75
N ALA A 71 -29.51 5.74 -1.75
CA ALA A 71 -29.09 5.89 -0.36
C ALA A 71 -28.25 4.71 0.16
N SER A 72 -28.56 3.47 -0.21
CA SER A 72 -27.84 2.30 0.29
C SER A 72 -26.70 1.86 -0.63
N PRO A 73 -25.61 1.29 -0.09
CA PRO A 73 -24.53 0.73 -0.90
C PRO A 73 -24.97 -0.30 -1.96
N ALA A 74 -25.94 -1.15 -1.63
CA ALA A 74 -26.51 -2.13 -2.56
C ALA A 74 -27.22 -1.47 -3.74
N GLU A 75 -27.97 -0.38 -3.51
CA GLU A 75 -28.60 0.37 -4.59
C GLU A 75 -27.56 1.01 -5.51
N VAL A 76 -26.43 1.51 -4.97
CA VAL A 76 -25.33 2.06 -5.79
C VAL A 76 -24.76 0.98 -6.70
N VAL A 77 -24.47 -0.22 -6.17
CA VAL A 77 -23.99 -1.36 -6.95
C VAL A 77 -24.95 -1.71 -8.09
N GLN A 78 -26.25 -1.75 -7.78
CA GLN A 78 -27.29 -2.14 -8.75
C GLN A 78 -27.54 -1.06 -9.80
N LYS A 79 -27.55 0.23 -9.42
CA LYS A 79 -27.79 1.36 -10.33
C LYS A 79 -26.78 1.40 -11.47
N TYR A 80 -25.51 1.13 -11.19
CA TYR A 80 -24.43 1.26 -12.18
C TYR A 80 -23.85 -0.07 -12.66
N HIS A 81 -24.40 -1.21 -12.21
CA HIS A 81 -23.84 -2.55 -12.50
C HIS A 81 -22.34 -2.65 -12.18
N LEU A 82 -21.92 -2.11 -11.04
CA LEU A 82 -20.51 -1.88 -10.72
C LEU A 82 -19.62 -3.12 -10.90
N GLY A 83 -18.40 -2.89 -11.37
CA GLY A 83 -17.35 -3.91 -11.46
C GLY A 83 -16.73 -4.20 -10.10
N GLY A 84 -16.65 -3.19 -9.26
CA GLY A 84 -16.15 -3.34 -7.89
C GLY A 84 -16.52 -2.19 -6.96
N VAL A 85 -16.16 -2.38 -5.70
CA VAL A 85 -16.31 -1.41 -4.61
C VAL A 85 -15.00 -1.34 -3.83
N ILE A 86 -14.54 -0.13 -3.50
CA ILE A 86 -13.35 0.08 -2.66
C ILE A 86 -13.75 0.56 -1.24
N TYR A 87 -13.08 0.00 -0.24
CA TYR A 87 -13.33 0.25 1.18
C TYR A 87 -12.29 1.16 1.83
N PHE A 88 -12.78 2.02 2.71
CA PHE A 88 -12.01 2.95 3.54
C PHE A 88 -12.59 3.08 4.95
N ALA A 89 -11.76 3.52 5.90
CA ALA A 89 -12.22 3.85 7.25
C ALA A 89 -13.28 4.97 7.24
N TRP A 90 -13.09 6.01 6.43
CA TRP A 90 -14.00 7.16 6.35
C TRP A 90 -15.32 6.87 5.62
N THR A 91 -15.47 5.69 4.99
CA THR A 91 -16.76 5.22 4.46
C THR A 91 -17.54 4.32 5.43
N ASP A 92 -17.01 4.11 6.64
CA ASP A 92 -17.57 3.18 7.64
C ASP A 92 -17.58 1.70 7.19
N SER A 93 -16.71 1.34 6.24
CA SER A 93 -16.68 0.01 5.62
C SER A 93 -15.71 -0.99 6.24
N VAL A 94 -14.82 -0.55 7.16
CA VAL A 94 -13.70 -1.36 7.70
C VAL A 94 -13.60 -1.34 9.23
N GLN A 95 -14.74 -1.34 9.93
CA GLN A 95 -14.76 -1.17 11.39
C GLN A 95 -14.19 -2.39 12.13
N ASN A 96 -14.58 -3.60 11.73
CA ASN A 96 -14.10 -4.86 12.29
C ASN A 96 -14.38 -6.03 11.32
N PRO A 97 -13.73 -7.19 11.50
CA PRO A 97 -13.85 -8.30 10.56
C PRO A 97 -15.28 -8.79 10.30
N ASP A 98 -16.12 -8.93 11.33
CA ASP A 98 -17.50 -9.40 11.18
C ASP A 98 -18.35 -8.42 10.36
N GLN A 99 -18.19 -7.12 10.62
CA GLN A 99 -18.85 -6.06 9.86
C GLN A 99 -18.41 -6.09 8.39
N ILE A 100 -17.11 -6.24 8.11
CA ILE A 100 -16.57 -6.28 6.75
C ILE A 100 -17.13 -7.49 5.98
N VAL A 101 -17.23 -8.67 6.62
CA VAL A 101 -17.86 -9.84 6.01
C VAL A 101 -19.33 -9.58 5.69
N GLY A 102 -20.08 -9.01 6.63
CA GLY A 102 -21.49 -8.68 6.44
C GLY A 102 -21.71 -7.73 5.27
N LEU A 103 -20.92 -6.65 5.19
CA LEU A 103 -20.95 -5.71 4.07
C LEU A 103 -20.58 -6.38 2.75
N SER A 104 -19.44 -7.10 2.70
CA SER A 104 -18.95 -7.75 1.48
C SER A 104 -19.96 -8.76 0.93
N ASN A 105 -20.51 -9.63 1.78
CA ASN A 105 -21.54 -10.59 1.36
C ASN A 105 -22.84 -9.91 0.91
N GLY A 106 -23.23 -8.81 1.57
CA GLY A 106 -24.39 -8.02 1.18
C GLY A 106 -24.23 -7.36 -0.20
N LEU A 107 -23.06 -6.79 -0.49
CA LEU A 107 -22.76 -6.20 -1.80
C LEU A 107 -22.67 -7.27 -2.90
N GLN A 108 -22.06 -8.42 -2.61
CA GLN A 108 -22.02 -9.55 -3.54
C GLN A 108 -23.42 -10.05 -3.85
N LYS A 109 -24.29 -10.15 -2.84
CA LYS A 109 -25.71 -10.47 -3.04
C LYS A 109 -26.38 -9.45 -3.95
N ALA A 110 -26.19 -8.15 -3.70
CA ALA A 110 -26.78 -7.09 -4.51
C ALA A 110 -26.39 -7.20 -5.99
N ALA A 111 -25.11 -7.48 -6.29
CA ALA A 111 -24.60 -7.68 -7.65
C ALA A 111 -25.13 -8.96 -8.33
N LEU A 112 -25.41 -10.01 -7.56
CA LEU A 112 -25.81 -11.32 -8.08
C LEU A 112 -27.33 -11.52 -8.18
N THR A 113 -28.13 -10.73 -7.45
CA THR A 113 -29.60 -10.80 -7.47
C THR A 113 -30.27 -9.71 -8.30
N GLN A 114 -29.50 -8.78 -8.87
CA GLN A 114 -30.05 -7.80 -9.81
C GLN A 114 -30.67 -8.49 -11.04
N GLN A 115 -31.68 -7.87 -11.63
CA GLN A 115 -32.38 -8.42 -12.78
C GLN A 115 -31.52 -8.30 -14.06
N SER A 116 -30.65 -9.29 -14.26
CA SER A 116 -29.70 -9.36 -15.37
C SER A 116 -29.66 -10.76 -16.01
N LYS A 117 -29.27 -10.84 -17.28
CA LYS A 117 -28.99 -12.10 -17.98
C LYS A 117 -27.67 -12.74 -17.54
N VAL A 118 -26.82 -11.99 -16.86
CA VAL A 118 -25.54 -12.44 -16.31
C VAL A 118 -25.48 -12.15 -14.82
N ARG A 119 -24.64 -12.90 -14.12
CA ARG A 119 -24.39 -12.68 -12.70
C ARG A 119 -22.89 -12.60 -12.50
N ILE A 120 -22.40 -11.39 -12.25
CA ILE A 120 -20.97 -11.11 -12.16
C ILE A 120 -20.70 -10.59 -10.74
N PRO A 121 -19.93 -11.31 -9.93
CA PRO A 121 -19.57 -10.83 -8.60
C PRO A 121 -18.64 -9.61 -8.67
N LEU A 122 -18.57 -8.87 -7.57
CA LEU A 122 -17.76 -7.66 -7.43
C LEU A 122 -16.30 -7.97 -7.11
N GLN A 123 -15.41 -7.12 -7.62
CA GLN A 123 -14.14 -6.87 -6.95
C GLN A 123 -14.43 -6.04 -5.69
N ILE A 124 -14.14 -6.59 -4.51
CA ILE A 124 -14.19 -5.87 -3.24
C ILE A 124 -12.75 -5.52 -2.88
N ALA A 125 -12.44 -4.23 -2.90
CA ALA A 125 -11.08 -3.71 -2.88
C ALA A 125 -10.76 -2.88 -1.63
N THR A 126 -9.48 -2.79 -1.28
CA THR A 126 -8.98 -1.81 -0.29
C THR A 126 -7.49 -1.53 -0.50
N ASP A 127 -6.94 -0.54 0.22
CA ASP A 127 -5.50 -0.22 0.26
C ASP A 127 -4.85 -0.79 1.53
N GLN A 128 -4.57 -2.08 1.56
CA GLN A 128 -3.87 -2.71 2.69
C GLN A 128 -2.39 -2.94 2.34
N GLU A 129 -1.64 -1.83 2.23
CA GLU A 129 -0.18 -1.85 2.00
C GLU A 129 0.62 -2.28 3.24
N GLN A 130 0.01 -2.16 4.43
CA GLN A 130 0.64 -2.25 5.75
C GLN A 130 1.46 -0.99 6.10
N GLY A 131 2.00 -0.93 7.32
CA GLY A 131 2.70 0.27 7.81
C GLY A 131 1.77 1.50 7.84
N VAL A 132 2.18 2.59 7.20
CA VAL A 132 1.47 3.88 7.24
C VAL A 132 0.17 3.90 6.41
N VAL A 133 0.02 2.99 5.44
CA VAL A 133 -1.21 2.81 4.65
C VAL A 133 -1.84 1.47 5.02
N THR A 134 -2.72 1.55 6.02
CA THR A 134 -3.49 0.42 6.54
C THR A 134 -4.94 0.88 6.70
N ARG A 135 -5.89 0.14 6.13
CA ARG A 135 -7.34 0.43 6.28
C ARG A 135 -7.97 -0.41 7.37
N ILE A 136 -7.61 -1.70 7.42
CA ILE A 136 -8.14 -2.66 8.39
C ILE A 136 -7.09 -2.86 9.49
N GLY A 137 -7.40 -2.35 10.68
CA GLY A 137 -6.57 -2.45 11.87
C GLY A 137 -6.81 -3.75 12.68
N PRO A 138 -6.26 -3.84 13.90
CA PRO A 138 -6.50 -4.96 14.81
C PRO A 138 -8.01 -5.27 14.97
N PRO A 139 -8.40 -6.56 15.04
CA PRO A 139 -7.54 -7.72 15.28
C PRO A 139 -6.77 -8.23 14.06
N ALA A 140 -6.99 -7.68 12.86
CA ALA A 140 -6.22 -8.08 11.68
C ALA A 140 -4.71 -7.85 11.90
N THR A 141 -3.90 -8.78 11.40
CA THR A 141 -2.45 -8.80 11.60
C THR A 141 -1.80 -7.61 10.91
N GLN A 142 -1.02 -6.85 11.68
CA GLN A 142 -0.32 -5.66 11.20
C GLN A 142 1.15 -5.99 10.92
N PHE A 143 1.69 -5.44 9.84
CA PHE A 143 3.10 -5.53 9.45
C PHE A 143 3.74 -4.14 9.39
N PRO A 144 5.09 -4.03 9.36
CA PRO A 144 5.76 -2.75 9.51
C PRO A 144 5.78 -1.91 8.21
N GLY A 145 5.31 -2.45 7.08
CA GLY A 145 5.24 -1.75 5.79
C GLY A 145 6.52 -1.86 4.96
N SER A 146 6.49 -1.26 3.77
CA SER A 146 7.47 -1.54 2.71
C SER A 146 8.90 -1.12 3.06
N MET A 147 9.13 0.10 3.54
CA MET A 147 10.51 0.53 3.84
C MET A 147 11.12 -0.27 4.99
N ALA A 148 10.31 -0.69 5.96
CA ALA A 148 10.75 -1.59 7.02
C ALA A 148 11.19 -2.95 6.46
N LEU A 149 10.39 -3.55 5.57
CA LEU A 149 10.76 -4.78 4.86
C LEU A 149 12.01 -4.59 3.99
N GLY A 150 12.15 -3.42 3.37
CA GLY A 150 13.35 -2.98 2.68
C GLY A 150 14.58 -3.00 3.57
N ALA A 151 14.46 -2.48 4.79
CA ALA A 151 15.55 -2.46 5.75
C ALA A 151 15.98 -3.87 6.20
N GLY A 152 15.00 -4.79 6.29
CA GLY A 152 15.23 -6.20 6.60
C GLY A 152 15.78 -7.04 5.44
N ARG A 153 15.65 -6.56 4.18
CA ARG A 153 16.24 -7.17 2.97
C ARG A 153 15.90 -8.66 2.78
N SER A 154 14.66 -9.04 3.08
CA SER A 154 14.21 -10.43 3.06
C SER A 154 12.97 -10.60 2.20
N ALA A 155 13.17 -11.08 0.96
CA ALA A 155 12.07 -11.47 0.08
C ALA A 155 11.12 -12.51 0.72
N PRO A 156 11.59 -13.54 1.47
CA PRO A 156 10.69 -14.44 2.18
C PRO A 156 9.81 -13.74 3.22
N ASP A 157 10.32 -12.74 3.94
CA ASP A 157 9.54 -12.00 4.92
C ASP A 157 8.50 -11.09 4.24
N ALA A 158 8.87 -10.42 3.13
CA ALA A 158 7.93 -9.65 2.32
C ALA A 158 6.80 -10.52 1.75
N ARG A 159 7.13 -11.72 1.23
CA ARG A 159 6.16 -12.71 0.76
C ARG A 159 5.24 -13.19 1.89
N THR A 160 5.79 -13.45 3.07
CA THR A 160 5.03 -13.89 4.25
C THR A 160 4.04 -12.82 4.70
N ALA A 161 4.48 -11.55 4.77
CA ALA A 161 3.63 -10.42 5.12
C ALA A 161 2.45 -10.27 4.15
N ALA A 162 2.72 -10.33 2.84
CA ALA A 162 1.70 -10.27 1.81
C ALA A 162 0.75 -11.48 1.85
N ALA A 163 1.26 -12.69 2.08
CA ALA A 163 0.48 -13.92 2.16
C ALA A 163 -0.53 -13.90 3.32
N ILE A 164 -0.09 -13.47 4.51
CA ILE A 164 -0.97 -13.34 5.68
C ILE A 164 -1.99 -12.24 5.44
N THR A 165 -1.55 -11.07 4.95
CA THR A 165 -2.46 -9.96 4.63
C THR A 165 -3.53 -10.40 3.64
N GLY A 166 -3.16 -11.05 2.54
CA GLY A 166 -4.10 -11.55 1.55
C GLY A 166 -5.09 -12.58 2.10
N ARG A 167 -4.63 -13.54 2.91
CA ARG A 167 -5.50 -14.53 3.56
C ARG A 167 -6.55 -13.89 4.45
N GLU A 168 -6.15 -12.91 5.26
CA GLU A 168 -7.07 -12.22 6.16
C GLU A 168 -8.07 -11.33 5.41
N LEU A 169 -7.62 -10.61 4.37
CA LEU A 169 -8.51 -9.85 3.50
C LEU A 169 -9.57 -10.75 2.85
N LEU A 170 -9.15 -11.89 2.27
CA LEU A 170 -10.06 -12.81 1.61
C LEU A 170 -11.08 -13.42 2.59
N ALA A 171 -10.66 -13.74 3.82
CA ALA A 171 -11.55 -14.20 4.89
C ALA A 171 -12.61 -13.15 5.27
N MET A 172 -12.31 -11.86 5.10
CA MET A 172 -13.25 -10.76 5.29
C MET A 172 -14.10 -10.46 4.05
N GLY A 173 -13.89 -11.17 2.93
CA GLY A 173 -14.59 -10.94 1.66
C GLY A 173 -13.96 -9.85 0.79
N VAL A 174 -12.81 -9.29 1.19
CA VAL A 174 -12.02 -8.36 0.39
C VAL A 174 -11.11 -9.18 -0.53
N ASN A 175 -11.40 -9.15 -1.83
CA ASN A 175 -10.77 -10.04 -2.82
C ASN A 175 -9.78 -9.31 -3.74
N THR A 176 -9.62 -8.00 -3.58
CA THR A 176 -8.66 -7.16 -4.31
C THR A 176 -7.90 -6.27 -3.34
N ASN A 177 -6.58 -6.23 -3.42
CA ASN A 177 -5.73 -5.34 -2.64
C ASN A 177 -4.91 -4.45 -3.58
N PHE A 178 -4.99 -3.14 -3.39
CA PHE A 178 -4.18 -2.19 -4.15
C PHE A 178 -2.78 -2.04 -3.52
N ALA A 179 -2.02 -3.12 -3.57
CA ALA A 179 -0.62 -3.24 -3.17
C ALA A 179 0.01 -4.38 -4.01
N PRO A 180 1.34 -4.41 -4.24
CA PRO A 180 2.38 -3.59 -3.59
C PRO A 180 2.60 -2.21 -4.23
N ASP A 181 3.13 -1.28 -3.43
CA ASP A 181 3.80 -0.07 -3.94
C ASP A 181 5.16 -0.48 -4.57
N CYS A 182 5.36 -0.05 -5.81
CA CYS A 182 6.47 -0.35 -6.70
C CYS A 182 7.30 0.90 -7.02
N ASP A 183 7.02 2.03 -6.37
CA ASP A 183 7.80 3.25 -6.56
C ASP A 183 9.17 3.10 -5.90
N VAL A 184 10.19 3.73 -6.48
CA VAL A 184 11.56 3.74 -5.95
C VAL A 184 11.82 5.11 -5.33
N ASN A 185 11.87 5.19 -4.00
CA ASN A 185 11.98 6.47 -3.28
C ASN A 185 13.40 7.05 -3.36
N VAL A 186 13.80 7.49 -4.56
CA VAL A 186 15.10 8.12 -4.83
C VAL A 186 15.19 9.54 -4.27
N ASN A 187 14.07 10.21 -4.05
CA ASN A 187 13.99 11.52 -3.42
C ASN A 187 13.70 11.39 -1.91
N PRO A 188 14.66 11.70 -1.02
CA PRO A 188 14.42 11.66 0.42
C PRO A 188 13.35 12.65 0.90
N LEU A 189 13.09 13.71 0.12
CA LEU A 189 12.08 14.72 0.42
C LEU A 189 10.71 14.40 -0.20
N ASN A 190 10.51 13.22 -0.80
CA ASN A 190 9.24 12.82 -1.40
C ASN A 190 8.12 12.83 -0.34
N PRO A 191 7.09 13.69 -0.49
CA PRO A 191 6.04 13.82 0.52
C PRO A 191 4.99 12.69 0.47
N VAL A 192 4.87 11.99 -0.68
CA VAL A 192 3.79 11.06 -1.01
C VAL A 192 4.17 9.60 -0.76
N ILE A 193 5.35 9.19 -1.21
CA ILE A 193 5.80 7.78 -1.17
C ILE A 193 6.49 7.50 0.16
N GLY A 194 7.69 8.06 0.39
CA GLY A 194 8.42 7.89 1.65
C GLY A 194 8.50 6.42 2.08
N THR A 195 8.05 6.12 3.30
CA THR A 195 8.06 4.74 3.84
C THR A 195 7.15 3.73 3.12
N ARG A 196 6.32 4.15 2.15
CA ARG A 196 5.49 3.25 1.32
C ARG A 196 6.30 2.53 0.25
N SER A 197 7.43 3.09 -0.18
CA SER A 197 8.40 2.38 -1.02
C SER A 197 9.29 1.47 -0.20
N PHE A 198 9.74 0.37 -0.79
CA PHE A 198 10.73 -0.50 -0.17
C PHE A 198 12.10 0.16 -0.02
N SER A 199 12.55 0.95 -1.00
CA SER A 199 13.95 1.37 -1.08
C SER A 199 14.16 2.50 -2.08
N SER A 200 15.28 3.23 -1.95
CA SER A 200 15.81 4.10 -3.00
C SER A 200 16.62 3.35 -4.08
N ARG A 201 16.72 2.01 -3.99
CA ARG A 201 17.44 1.17 -4.94
C ARG A 201 16.47 0.28 -5.72
N ALA A 202 16.43 0.47 -7.04
CA ALA A 202 15.49 -0.23 -7.93
C ALA A 202 15.57 -1.75 -7.84
N ALA A 203 16.78 -2.32 -7.69
CA ALA A 203 16.96 -3.77 -7.56
C ALA A 203 16.29 -4.35 -6.30
N LEU A 204 16.46 -3.68 -5.15
CA LEU A 204 15.85 -4.11 -3.88
C LEU A 204 14.33 -3.90 -3.92
N ALA A 205 13.86 -2.77 -4.46
CA ALA A 205 12.44 -2.52 -4.65
C ALA A 205 11.78 -3.57 -5.56
N ALA A 206 12.45 -3.94 -6.66
CA ALA A 206 11.95 -4.94 -7.59
C ALA A 206 11.88 -6.34 -6.97
N GLU A 207 12.90 -6.76 -6.22
CA GLU A 207 12.93 -8.05 -5.52
C GLU A 207 11.77 -8.16 -4.51
N LEU A 208 11.58 -7.13 -3.68
CA LEU A 208 10.55 -7.17 -2.63
C LEU A 208 9.14 -6.96 -3.17
N ALA A 209 8.98 -6.15 -4.23
CA ALA A 209 7.71 -6.03 -4.94
C ALA A 209 7.30 -7.39 -5.53
N ALA A 210 8.19 -8.08 -6.26
CA ALA A 210 7.93 -9.42 -6.79
C ALA A 210 7.54 -10.43 -5.69
N ALA A 211 8.23 -10.38 -4.55
CA ALA A 211 7.91 -11.22 -3.40
C ALA A 211 6.51 -10.94 -2.83
N GLN A 212 6.11 -9.66 -2.73
CA GLN A 212 4.76 -9.30 -2.31
C GLN A 212 3.69 -9.70 -3.33
N VAL A 213 3.95 -9.55 -4.64
CA VAL A 213 3.04 -10.04 -5.70
C VAL A 213 2.78 -11.54 -5.53
N ALA A 214 3.84 -12.34 -5.37
CA ALA A 214 3.71 -13.78 -5.13
C ALA A 214 2.93 -14.07 -3.84
N GLY A 215 3.23 -13.34 -2.75
CA GLY A 215 2.55 -13.49 -1.47
C GLY A 215 1.06 -13.19 -1.55
N TYR A 216 0.66 -12.05 -2.12
CA TYR A 216 -0.75 -11.68 -2.25
C TYR A 216 -1.53 -12.64 -3.15
N GLN A 217 -1.00 -12.94 -4.33
CA GLN A 217 -1.75 -13.65 -5.37
C GLN A 217 -1.71 -15.18 -5.24
N ARG A 218 -0.53 -15.75 -4.94
CA ARG A 218 -0.34 -17.22 -4.91
C ARG A 218 -0.62 -17.80 -3.54
N ASP A 219 -0.14 -17.16 -2.48
CA ASP A 219 -0.27 -17.69 -1.11
C ASP A 219 -1.45 -17.08 -0.35
N GLY A 220 -1.80 -15.82 -0.68
CA GLY A 220 -2.92 -15.07 -0.11
C GLY A 220 -4.25 -15.31 -0.82
N GLY A 221 -4.19 -15.47 -2.15
CA GLY A 221 -5.35 -15.70 -3.01
C GLY A 221 -6.12 -14.43 -3.40
N VAL A 222 -5.66 -13.23 -3.02
CA VAL A 222 -6.29 -11.96 -3.40
C VAL A 222 -5.71 -11.41 -4.69
N ALA A 223 -6.51 -10.69 -5.48
CA ALA A 223 -5.99 -9.90 -6.58
C ALA A 223 -5.07 -8.79 -6.05
N SER A 224 -3.96 -8.52 -6.73
CA SER A 224 -2.93 -7.56 -6.33
C SER A 224 -2.72 -6.53 -7.42
N SER A 225 -2.35 -5.30 -7.04
CA SER A 225 -2.10 -4.20 -7.96
C SER A 225 -0.77 -3.51 -7.68
N ALA A 226 0.16 -3.59 -8.63
CA ALA A 226 1.41 -2.84 -8.59
C ALA A 226 1.15 -1.36 -8.89
N LYS A 227 1.76 -0.43 -8.13
CA LYS A 227 1.49 1.01 -8.24
C LYS A 227 2.71 1.88 -7.89
N HIS A 228 2.84 3.12 -8.34
CA HIS A 228 1.93 3.86 -9.21
C HIS A 228 2.62 4.09 -10.56
N PHE A 229 2.24 3.32 -11.59
CA PHE A 229 2.90 3.33 -12.90
C PHE A 229 2.77 4.71 -13.57
N PRO A 230 3.83 5.29 -14.17
CA PRO A 230 5.13 4.67 -14.50
C PRO A 230 6.24 4.84 -13.45
N GLY A 231 5.92 5.32 -12.25
CA GLY A 231 6.85 5.59 -11.15
C GLY A 231 6.63 6.97 -10.54
N HIS A 232 6.35 7.03 -9.24
CA HIS A 232 6.04 8.24 -8.45
C HIS A 232 7.16 8.58 -7.44
N GLY A 233 8.22 7.77 -7.40
CA GLY A 233 9.24 7.79 -6.34
C GLY A 233 10.12 9.04 -6.25
N ASP A 234 10.17 9.87 -7.30
CA ASP A 234 10.98 11.11 -7.36
C ASP A 234 10.17 12.41 -7.22
N THR A 235 8.86 12.36 -6.99
CA THR A 235 8.06 13.61 -6.91
C THR A 235 8.47 14.49 -5.73
N ALA A 236 8.78 15.76 -5.99
CA ALA A 236 9.00 16.78 -4.97
C ALA A 236 7.69 17.48 -4.53
N THR A 237 6.56 17.13 -5.13
CA THR A 237 5.25 17.77 -4.90
C THR A 237 4.19 16.71 -4.67
N ASP A 238 3.30 16.95 -3.70
CA ASP A 238 2.22 16.01 -3.39
C ASP A 238 1.14 16.03 -4.48
N SER A 239 0.91 14.87 -5.10
CA SER A 239 -0.09 14.68 -6.16
C SER A 239 -1.53 14.92 -5.72
N HIS A 240 -1.79 14.94 -4.40
CA HIS A 240 -3.11 15.26 -3.87
C HIS A 240 -3.43 16.76 -3.91
N VAL A 241 -2.42 17.63 -4.06
CA VAL A 241 -2.57 19.10 -3.99
C VAL A 241 -2.08 19.83 -5.23
N ALA A 242 -1.18 19.25 -6.03
CA ALA A 242 -0.73 19.81 -7.30
C ALA A 242 -0.31 18.70 -8.28
N PHE A 243 -0.27 19.03 -9.58
CA PHE A 243 0.08 18.11 -10.66
C PHE A 243 1.59 17.81 -10.66
N PRO A 244 2.05 16.59 -10.28
CA PRO A 244 3.48 16.27 -10.23
C PRO A 244 4.06 16.05 -11.62
N ILE A 245 5.33 16.41 -11.79
CA ILE A 245 6.10 16.18 -13.01
C ILE A 245 7.34 15.38 -12.63
N ILE A 246 7.53 14.21 -13.26
CA ILE A 246 8.76 13.43 -13.17
C ILE A 246 9.66 13.82 -14.33
N THR A 247 10.89 14.27 -14.02
CA THR A 247 11.84 14.80 -15.02
C THR A 247 12.94 13.81 -15.41
N HIS A 248 12.83 12.56 -14.96
CA HIS A 248 13.73 11.49 -15.37
C HIS A 248 13.79 11.37 -16.89
N THR A 249 14.98 11.11 -17.42
CA THR A 249 15.15 10.71 -18.82
C THR A 249 14.58 9.31 -19.04
N ARG A 250 14.42 8.92 -20.31
CA ARG A 250 14.04 7.56 -20.68
C ARG A 250 15.00 6.50 -20.11
N GLU A 251 16.30 6.77 -20.11
CA GLU A 251 17.32 5.88 -19.52
C GLU A 251 17.19 5.78 -18.00
N GLN A 252 16.93 6.91 -17.32
CA GLN A 252 16.65 6.91 -15.88
C GLN A 252 15.37 6.12 -15.57
N TRP A 253 14.30 6.30 -16.35
CA TRP A 253 13.09 5.50 -16.21
C TRP A 253 13.38 3.99 -16.34
N GLU A 254 14.14 3.57 -17.34
CA GLU A 254 14.49 2.17 -17.56
C GLU A 254 15.29 1.54 -16.41
N THR A 255 16.12 2.35 -15.74
CA THR A 255 17.08 1.89 -14.72
C THR A 255 16.60 2.11 -13.29
N ILE A 256 15.67 3.04 -13.06
CA ILE A 256 15.16 3.44 -11.74
C ILE A 256 13.70 3.02 -11.57
N ASP A 257 12.80 3.52 -12.41
CA ASP A 257 11.35 3.41 -12.16
C ASP A 257 10.73 2.12 -12.73
N ALA A 258 11.15 1.71 -13.93
CA ALA A 258 10.63 0.53 -14.62
C ALA A 258 10.93 -0.82 -13.93
N PRO A 259 12.10 -1.05 -13.28
CA PRO A 259 12.47 -2.37 -12.79
C PRO A 259 11.46 -3.04 -11.85
N PRO A 260 10.87 -2.35 -10.84
CA PRO A 260 9.85 -2.98 -9.99
C PRO A 260 8.57 -3.38 -10.75
N PHE A 261 8.13 -2.58 -11.73
CA PHE A 261 6.99 -2.94 -12.58
C PHE A 261 7.31 -4.13 -13.49
N LYS A 262 8.52 -4.18 -14.09
CA LYS A 262 8.99 -5.34 -14.87
C LYS A 262 9.01 -6.62 -14.01
N ALA A 263 9.47 -6.52 -12.77
CA ALA A 263 9.46 -7.64 -11.84
C ALA A 263 8.04 -8.09 -11.48
N ALA A 264 7.11 -7.15 -11.23
CA ALA A 264 5.70 -7.45 -10.98
C ALA A 264 5.03 -8.13 -12.20
N ILE A 265 5.29 -7.64 -13.43
CA ILE A 265 4.80 -8.25 -14.67
C ILE A 265 5.33 -9.68 -14.84
N ASN A 266 6.62 -9.90 -14.57
CA ASN A 266 7.23 -11.24 -14.61
C ASN A 266 6.61 -12.21 -13.58
N GLU A 267 6.19 -11.70 -12.43
CA GLU A 267 5.41 -12.48 -11.43
C GLU A 267 3.92 -12.61 -11.77
N GLN A 268 3.50 -12.13 -12.94
CA GLN A 268 2.13 -12.16 -13.44
C GLN A 268 1.17 -11.40 -12.54
N ILE A 269 1.52 -10.17 -12.19
CA ILE A 269 0.65 -9.24 -11.45
C ILE A 269 -0.72 -9.08 -12.16
N ASP A 270 -1.80 -9.15 -11.40
CA ASP A 270 -3.17 -9.11 -11.91
C ASP A 270 -3.56 -7.72 -12.40
N MET A 271 -3.13 -6.67 -11.66
CA MET A 271 -3.47 -5.27 -11.91
C MET A 271 -2.24 -4.35 -11.87
N ILE A 272 -2.26 -3.28 -12.67
CA ILE A 272 -1.30 -2.16 -12.54
C ILE A 272 -2.09 -0.88 -12.40
N MET A 273 -1.85 -0.17 -11.30
CA MET A 273 -2.46 1.13 -11.02
C MET A 273 -1.58 2.26 -11.53
N THR A 274 -2.19 3.23 -12.21
CA THR A 274 -1.51 4.33 -12.89
C THR A 274 -1.48 5.60 -12.03
N ALA A 275 -0.40 6.37 -12.04
CA ALA A 275 -0.28 7.65 -11.35
C ALA A 275 -0.84 8.84 -12.14
N HIS A 276 -1.35 9.86 -11.44
CA HIS A 276 -1.76 11.15 -12.00
C HIS A 276 -0.60 12.16 -12.02
N LEU A 277 0.46 11.84 -12.76
CA LEU A 277 1.66 12.69 -12.94
C LEU A 277 2.03 12.82 -14.41
N SER A 278 2.72 13.90 -14.80
CA SER A 278 3.32 14.01 -16.13
C SER A 278 4.73 13.42 -16.14
N PHE A 279 5.09 12.78 -17.26
CA PHE A 279 6.40 12.18 -17.47
C PHE A 279 6.91 12.53 -18.88
N PRO A 280 7.48 13.73 -19.10
CA PRO A 280 7.79 14.25 -20.43
C PRO A 280 8.71 13.36 -21.29
N ALA A 281 9.60 12.59 -20.65
CA ALA A 281 10.48 11.67 -21.38
C ALA A 281 9.76 10.43 -21.95
N LEU A 282 8.53 10.14 -21.51
CA LEU A 282 7.67 9.07 -22.05
C LEU A 282 6.51 9.64 -22.89
N ASP A 283 6.00 10.81 -22.51
CA ASP A 283 5.00 11.57 -23.27
C ASP A 283 5.12 13.07 -22.96
N ASP A 284 5.50 13.86 -23.95
CA ASP A 284 5.72 15.30 -23.86
C ASP A 284 4.44 16.14 -24.03
N SER A 285 3.27 15.50 -24.21
CA SER A 285 1.98 16.17 -24.38
C SER A 285 1.51 16.99 -23.16
N GLY A 286 2.15 16.80 -22.00
CA GLY A 286 1.75 17.41 -20.73
C GLY A 286 0.56 16.74 -20.05
N ASN A 287 0.00 15.68 -20.64
CA ASN A 287 -1.05 14.89 -20.00
C ASN A 287 -0.52 14.07 -18.82
N PRO A 288 -1.35 13.80 -17.81
CA PRO A 288 -1.02 12.80 -16.80
C PRO A 288 -0.88 11.42 -17.45
N ALA A 289 -0.01 10.58 -16.89
CA ALA A 289 0.24 9.23 -17.37
C ALA A 289 -1.06 8.41 -17.52
N THR A 290 -2.00 8.53 -16.57
CA THR A 290 -3.33 7.90 -16.64
C THR A 290 -4.11 8.22 -17.92
N LEU A 291 -3.91 9.40 -18.51
CA LEU A 291 -4.61 9.86 -19.73
C LEU A 291 -3.72 9.79 -20.98
N SER A 292 -2.48 9.32 -20.83
CA SER A 292 -1.49 9.24 -21.89
C SER A 292 -1.59 7.90 -22.62
N LYS A 293 -2.04 7.92 -23.87
CA LYS A 293 -1.99 6.73 -24.73
C LYS A 293 -0.55 6.25 -25.00
N PRO A 294 0.44 7.12 -25.25
CA PRO A 294 1.84 6.70 -25.35
C PRO A 294 2.32 5.92 -24.12
N ILE A 295 1.97 6.34 -22.91
CA ILE A 295 2.42 5.66 -21.68
C ILE A 295 1.57 4.40 -21.39
N MET A 296 0.24 4.50 -21.40
CA MET A 296 -0.64 3.38 -21.03
C MET A 296 -0.70 2.27 -22.09
N THR A 297 -0.78 2.63 -23.36
CA THR A 297 -0.79 1.65 -24.45
C THR A 297 0.62 1.40 -24.96
N GLY A 298 1.35 2.45 -25.38
CA GLY A 298 2.66 2.28 -26.01
C GLY A 298 3.70 1.64 -25.07
N VAL A 299 3.88 2.20 -23.87
CA VAL A 299 4.87 1.66 -22.93
C VAL A 299 4.32 0.45 -22.17
N LEU A 300 3.20 0.59 -21.45
CA LEU A 300 2.76 -0.49 -20.56
C LEU A 300 2.20 -1.71 -21.32
N ARG A 301 1.28 -1.51 -22.27
CA ARG A 301 0.65 -2.61 -23.00
C ARG A 301 1.58 -3.22 -24.05
N GLU A 302 2.21 -2.39 -24.88
CA GLU A 302 2.97 -2.84 -26.04
C GLU A 302 4.43 -3.14 -25.69
N GLU A 303 5.18 -2.17 -25.14
CA GLU A 303 6.62 -2.34 -24.86
C GLU A 303 6.88 -3.34 -23.71
N LEU A 304 6.16 -3.21 -22.59
CA LEU A 304 6.30 -4.10 -21.44
C LEU A 304 5.46 -5.38 -21.56
N GLY A 305 4.58 -5.48 -22.56
CA GLY A 305 3.76 -6.67 -22.83
C GLY A 305 2.76 -7.00 -21.72
N TYR A 306 2.29 -6.01 -20.97
CA TYR A 306 1.41 -6.25 -19.83
C TYR A 306 -0.02 -6.60 -20.27
N GLU A 307 -0.48 -7.82 -20.04
CA GLU A 307 -1.83 -8.28 -20.46
C GLU A 307 -2.92 -8.23 -19.36
N GLY A 308 -2.56 -7.80 -18.14
CA GLY A 308 -3.49 -7.69 -17.02
C GLY A 308 -4.36 -6.43 -17.05
N VAL A 309 -5.07 -6.17 -15.96
CA VAL A 309 -5.99 -5.03 -15.83
C VAL A 309 -5.23 -3.75 -15.49
N ILE A 310 -5.31 -2.74 -16.35
CA ILE A 310 -4.83 -1.39 -16.03
C ILE A 310 -5.96 -0.66 -15.28
N VAL A 311 -5.68 -0.14 -14.09
CA VAL A 311 -6.64 0.62 -13.27
C VAL A 311 -6.12 2.03 -13.00
N THR A 312 -6.98 3.04 -12.98
CA THR A 312 -6.55 4.38 -12.54
C THR A 312 -6.23 4.40 -11.04
N ASP A 313 -5.40 5.34 -10.60
CA ASP A 313 -5.53 5.86 -9.22
C ASP A 313 -6.87 6.61 -9.10
N SER A 314 -7.20 7.11 -7.91
CA SER A 314 -8.47 7.78 -7.63
C SER A 314 -8.69 9.00 -8.54
N LEU A 315 -9.64 8.90 -9.47
CA LEU A 315 -10.02 10.01 -10.36
C LEU A 315 -10.65 11.19 -9.61
N ALA A 316 -10.93 11.05 -8.31
CA ALA A 316 -11.35 12.15 -7.44
C ALA A 316 -10.20 13.12 -7.09
N MET A 317 -8.93 12.71 -7.31
CA MET A 317 -7.76 13.55 -7.06
C MET A 317 -7.73 14.77 -7.97
N GLN A 318 -7.34 15.92 -7.42
CA GLN A 318 -7.46 17.21 -8.10
C GLN A 318 -6.65 17.30 -9.41
N GLY A 319 -5.42 16.77 -9.42
CA GLY A 319 -4.48 16.95 -10.53
C GLY A 319 -4.95 16.44 -11.89
N VAL A 320 -5.82 15.41 -11.95
CA VAL A 320 -6.35 14.88 -13.23
C VAL A 320 -7.61 15.61 -13.69
N ARG A 321 -8.36 16.23 -12.76
CA ARG A 321 -9.68 16.83 -13.01
C ARG A 321 -9.61 18.20 -13.66
N ASP A 322 -8.58 18.99 -13.32
CA ASP A 322 -8.43 20.38 -13.77
C ASP A 322 -8.26 20.52 -15.30
N LEU A 323 -7.84 19.46 -16.00
CA LEU A 323 -7.56 19.52 -17.45
C LEU A 323 -8.79 19.28 -18.34
N TYR A 324 -9.69 18.36 -17.96
CA TYR A 324 -10.72 17.87 -18.88
C TYR A 324 -12.13 17.78 -18.26
N GLY A 325 -12.30 18.02 -16.96
CA GLY A 325 -13.59 17.87 -16.27
C GLY A 325 -14.00 16.41 -16.05
N ASP A 326 -14.83 16.18 -15.04
CA ASP A 326 -15.07 14.85 -14.44
C ASP A 326 -15.55 13.79 -15.43
N ALA A 327 -16.50 14.12 -16.31
CA ALA A 327 -17.09 13.16 -17.24
C ALA A 327 -16.12 12.75 -18.37
N GLU A 328 -15.33 13.69 -18.88
CA GLU A 328 -14.42 13.47 -20.01
C GLU A 328 -13.12 12.78 -19.58
N VAL A 329 -12.67 12.99 -18.33
CA VAL A 329 -11.50 12.29 -17.75
C VAL A 329 -11.70 10.77 -17.78
N ALA A 330 -12.90 10.29 -17.42
CA ALA A 330 -13.24 8.87 -17.48
C ALA A 330 -13.09 8.29 -18.90
N VAL A 331 -13.64 8.98 -19.90
CA VAL A 331 -13.55 8.56 -21.31
C VAL A 331 -12.11 8.56 -21.81
N ARG A 332 -11.32 9.60 -21.46
CA ARG A 332 -9.91 9.73 -21.87
C ARG A 332 -9.02 8.65 -21.27
N ALA A 333 -9.21 8.31 -20.00
CA ALA A 333 -8.47 7.22 -19.37
C ALA A 333 -8.71 5.89 -20.11
N LEU A 334 -9.97 5.60 -20.47
CA LEU A 334 -10.30 4.39 -21.26
C LEU A 334 -9.62 4.43 -22.63
N LEU A 335 -9.66 5.55 -23.34
CA LEU A 335 -9.00 5.73 -24.65
C LEU A 335 -7.47 5.65 -24.58
N ALA A 336 -6.88 6.01 -23.44
CA ALA A 336 -5.44 5.90 -23.21
C ALA A 336 -4.99 4.43 -23.11
N GLY A 337 -5.86 3.54 -22.63
CA GLY A 337 -5.57 2.11 -22.49
C GLY A 337 -6.02 1.50 -21.17
N VAL A 338 -6.54 2.31 -20.25
CA VAL A 338 -7.04 1.87 -18.93
C VAL A 338 -8.26 0.94 -19.09
N ASP A 339 -8.34 -0.09 -18.26
CA ASP A 339 -9.45 -1.06 -18.24
C ASP A 339 -10.46 -0.77 -17.12
N GLN A 340 -10.04 -0.23 -15.97
CA GLN A 340 -10.92 0.14 -14.85
C GLN A 340 -10.65 1.54 -14.28
N LEU A 341 -11.71 2.23 -13.88
CA LEU A 341 -11.74 3.58 -13.35
C LEU A 341 -12.06 3.52 -11.85
N LEU A 342 -11.14 4.01 -11.03
CA LEU A 342 -11.25 4.01 -9.58
C LEU A 342 -11.78 5.37 -9.08
N MET A 343 -12.79 5.33 -8.21
CA MET A 343 -13.33 6.50 -7.50
C MET A 343 -13.63 7.69 -8.43
N THR A 344 -14.37 7.41 -9.51
CA THR A 344 -14.74 8.43 -10.50
C THR A 344 -15.70 9.45 -9.88
N PRO A 345 -15.39 10.76 -9.90
CA PRO A 345 -16.31 11.80 -9.44
C PRO A 345 -17.50 11.95 -10.40
N ALA A 346 -18.58 12.57 -9.94
CA ALA A 346 -19.78 12.83 -10.74
C ALA A 346 -20.28 11.57 -11.50
N MET A 347 -20.53 10.49 -10.74
CA MET A 347 -20.73 9.14 -11.29
C MET A 347 -21.83 9.06 -12.35
N ASP A 348 -22.96 9.76 -12.18
CA ASP A 348 -24.03 9.80 -13.18
C ASP A 348 -23.55 10.36 -14.53
N ASP A 349 -22.78 11.45 -14.52
CA ASP A 349 -22.27 12.10 -15.73
C ASP A 349 -21.16 11.27 -16.38
N ALA A 350 -20.23 10.75 -15.60
CA ALA A 350 -19.14 9.91 -16.10
C ALA A 350 -19.66 8.60 -16.71
N TYR A 351 -20.61 7.94 -16.05
CA TYR A 351 -21.23 6.72 -16.56
C TYR A 351 -21.99 6.96 -17.87
N ALA A 352 -22.78 8.04 -17.94
CA ALA A 352 -23.47 8.45 -19.15
C ALA A 352 -22.50 8.81 -20.29
N ALA A 353 -21.40 9.50 -19.98
CA ALA A 353 -20.37 9.88 -20.95
C ALA A 353 -19.67 8.66 -21.56
N VAL A 354 -19.34 7.64 -20.76
CA VAL A 354 -18.76 6.39 -21.29
C VAL A 354 -19.75 5.65 -22.19
N ILE A 355 -21.02 5.55 -21.79
CA ILE A 355 -22.06 4.97 -22.65
C ILE A 355 -22.18 5.74 -23.98
N ALA A 356 -22.21 7.07 -23.92
CA ALA A 356 -22.28 7.91 -25.11
C ALA A 356 -21.04 7.75 -26.01
N ALA A 357 -19.85 7.67 -25.42
CA ALA A 357 -18.60 7.43 -26.14
C ALA A 357 -18.59 6.07 -26.87
N VAL A 358 -19.18 5.03 -26.28
CA VAL A 358 -19.32 3.73 -26.95
C VAL A 358 -20.37 3.78 -28.06
N ARG A 359 -21.54 4.37 -27.80
CA ARG A 359 -22.63 4.49 -28.79
C ARG A 359 -22.22 5.32 -30.01
N SER A 360 -21.36 6.31 -29.83
CA SER A 360 -20.79 7.15 -30.90
C SER A 360 -19.55 6.54 -31.56
N HIS A 361 -19.11 5.34 -31.15
CA HIS A 361 -17.88 4.69 -31.61
C HIS A 361 -16.60 5.47 -31.32
N ARG A 362 -16.63 6.46 -30.41
CA ARG A 362 -15.41 7.08 -29.89
C ARG A 362 -14.59 6.05 -29.12
N ILE A 363 -15.25 5.19 -28.34
CA ILE A 363 -14.70 3.93 -27.85
C ILE A 363 -15.32 2.83 -28.71
N HIS A 364 -14.51 2.10 -29.48
CA HIS A 364 -15.04 1.05 -30.34
C HIS A 364 -15.60 -0.11 -29.49
N PRO A 365 -16.75 -0.73 -29.84
CA PRO A 365 -17.32 -1.83 -29.05
C PRO A 365 -16.36 -3.01 -28.79
N SER A 366 -15.48 -3.33 -29.75
CA SER A 366 -14.45 -4.36 -29.54
C SER A 366 -13.37 -3.96 -28.54
N GLU A 367 -13.10 -2.66 -28.41
CA GLU A 367 -12.17 -2.13 -27.40
C GLU A 367 -12.80 -2.24 -26.01
N LEU A 368 -14.08 -1.89 -25.87
CA LEU A 368 -14.84 -2.13 -24.65
C LEU A 368 -14.81 -3.62 -24.25
N ASP A 369 -15.09 -4.52 -25.20
CA ASP A 369 -15.11 -5.96 -24.94
C ASP A 369 -13.73 -6.50 -24.53
N ALA A 370 -12.64 -5.95 -25.08
CA ALA A 370 -11.29 -6.32 -24.67
C ALA A 370 -11.01 -5.91 -23.21
N LYS A 371 -11.43 -4.71 -22.79
CA LYS A 371 -11.31 -4.24 -21.40
C LYS A 371 -12.12 -5.13 -20.44
N VAL A 372 -13.38 -5.38 -20.78
CA VAL A 372 -14.27 -6.25 -19.98
C VAL A 372 -13.72 -7.67 -19.90
N ARG A 373 -13.14 -8.22 -20.98
CA ARG A 373 -12.49 -9.54 -20.97
C ARG A 373 -11.37 -9.62 -19.94
N ARG A 374 -10.52 -8.60 -19.81
CA ARG A 374 -9.44 -8.59 -18.79
C ARG A 374 -10.01 -8.57 -17.37
N VAL A 375 -11.02 -7.74 -17.12
CA VAL A 375 -11.70 -7.66 -15.81
C VAL A 375 -12.35 -9.00 -15.44
N LEU A 376 -13.06 -9.63 -16.38
CA LEU A 376 -13.70 -10.92 -16.15
C LEU A 376 -12.67 -12.05 -15.98
N GLY A 377 -11.58 -12.03 -16.75
CA GLY A 377 -10.46 -12.97 -16.58
C GLY A 377 -9.80 -12.87 -15.21
N LEU A 378 -9.56 -11.65 -14.71
CA LEU A 378 -9.09 -11.43 -13.34
C LEU A 378 -10.03 -12.05 -12.31
N LYS A 379 -11.34 -11.77 -12.42
CA LYS A 379 -12.35 -12.33 -11.51
C LYS A 379 -12.41 -13.86 -11.57
N TYR A 380 -12.26 -14.44 -12.75
CA TYR A 380 -12.24 -15.87 -12.93
C TYR A 380 -10.99 -16.51 -12.28
N ARG A 381 -9.80 -16.01 -12.62
CA ARG A 381 -8.51 -16.55 -12.15
C ARG A 381 -8.31 -16.45 -10.64
N ARG A 382 -8.88 -15.44 -9.99
CA ARG A 382 -8.85 -15.28 -8.52
C ARG A 382 -10.00 -15.97 -7.79
N GLY A 383 -10.83 -16.73 -8.50
CA GLY A 383 -11.92 -17.48 -7.88
C GLY A 383 -13.09 -16.62 -7.38
N ILE A 384 -13.10 -15.32 -7.69
CA ILE A 384 -14.18 -14.39 -7.33
C ILE A 384 -15.51 -14.86 -7.91
N VAL A 385 -15.48 -15.40 -9.15
CA VAL A 385 -16.66 -15.98 -9.81
C VAL A 385 -17.16 -17.25 -9.09
N ALA A 386 -16.24 -18.12 -8.67
CA ALA A 386 -16.58 -19.42 -8.10
C ALA A 386 -16.99 -19.34 -6.62
N ARG A 387 -16.41 -18.39 -5.88
CA ARG A 387 -16.60 -18.22 -4.42
C ARG A 387 -16.80 -16.74 -4.08
N PRO A 388 -17.95 -16.16 -4.45
CA PRO A 388 -18.19 -14.73 -4.27
C PRO A 388 -18.46 -14.32 -2.82
N TYR A 389 -18.80 -15.25 -1.93
CA TYR A 389 -19.14 -14.99 -0.53
C TYR A 389 -18.02 -15.44 0.41
N ALA A 390 -17.76 -14.64 1.45
CA ALA A 390 -16.94 -15.03 2.59
C ALA A 390 -17.77 -15.84 3.60
N ASP A 391 -17.12 -16.75 4.32
CA ASP A 391 -17.72 -17.52 5.42
C ASP A 391 -17.56 -16.77 6.75
N PRO A 392 -18.65 -16.24 7.35
CA PRO A 392 -18.55 -15.52 8.62
C PRO A 392 -18.00 -16.37 9.77
N THR A 393 -18.17 -17.70 9.70
CA THR A 393 -17.72 -18.61 10.77
C THR A 393 -16.22 -18.88 10.74
N ALA A 394 -15.56 -18.62 9.60
CA ALA A 394 -14.13 -18.83 9.42
C ALA A 394 -13.27 -17.63 9.83
N VAL A 395 -13.86 -16.45 10.05
CA VAL A 395 -13.12 -15.20 10.30
C VAL A 395 -12.18 -15.33 11.49
N ALA A 396 -12.70 -15.81 12.63
CA ALA A 396 -11.93 -15.91 13.87
C ALA A 396 -10.79 -16.95 13.83
N SER A 397 -10.82 -17.89 12.87
CA SER A 397 -9.75 -18.88 12.68
C SER A 397 -8.69 -18.45 11.67
N VAL A 398 -8.87 -17.31 11.00
CA VAL A 398 -7.95 -16.78 9.98
C VAL A 398 -7.42 -15.40 10.33
N VAL A 399 -8.27 -14.49 10.79
CA VAL A 399 -7.91 -13.08 11.04
C VAL A 399 -7.29 -12.93 12.43
N GLY A 400 -6.08 -12.38 12.49
CA GLY A 400 -5.43 -12.06 13.76
C GLY A 400 -5.04 -13.27 14.59
N THR A 401 -4.82 -14.43 13.96
CA THR A 401 -4.49 -15.65 14.71
C THR A 401 -3.17 -15.50 15.46
N PRO A 402 -2.96 -16.22 16.58
CA PRO A 402 -1.68 -16.21 17.29
C PRO A 402 -0.48 -16.55 16.38
N ALA A 403 -0.68 -17.44 15.39
CA ALA A 403 0.36 -17.79 14.42
C ALA A 403 0.69 -16.64 13.46
N HIS A 404 -0.32 -15.91 12.98
CA HIS A 404 -0.10 -14.73 12.14
C HIS A 404 0.58 -13.60 12.92
N LEU A 405 0.14 -13.32 14.16
CA LEU A 405 0.74 -12.32 15.03
C LEU A 405 2.20 -12.65 15.37
N ALA A 406 2.51 -13.92 15.67
CA ALA A 406 3.89 -14.37 15.90
C ALA A 406 4.76 -14.24 14.64
N SER A 407 4.20 -14.54 13.47
CA SER A 407 4.90 -14.35 12.18
C SER A 407 5.19 -12.87 11.92
N ALA A 408 4.22 -11.99 12.19
CA ALA A 408 4.40 -10.55 12.07
C ALA A 408 5.47 -10.02 13.02
N ALA A 409 5.50 -10.47 14.28
CA ALA A 409 6.56 -10.12 15.22
C ALA A 409 7.94 -10.57 14.71
N THR A 410 8.05 -11.81 14.24
CA THR A 410 9.31 -12.40 13.73
C THR A 410 9.84 -11.68 12.48
N VAL A 411 8.94 -11.27 11.58
CA VAL A 411 9.28 -10.45 10.41
C VAL A 411 9.78 -9.08 10.89
N THR A 412 9.04 -8.44 11.79
CA THR A 412 9.32 -7.06 12.23
C THR A 412 10.57 -6.93 13.11
N ASP A 413 10.94 -7.99 13.84
CA ASP A 413 12.18 -8.04 14.60
C ASP A 413 13.43 -7.80 13.74
N ARG A 414 13.34 -8.12 12.44
CA ARG A 414 14.43 -7.95 11.48
C ARG A 414 14.39 -6.62 10.73
N THR A 415 13.48 -5.70 11.07
CA THR A 415 13.32 -4.44 10.33
C THR A 415 13.83 -3.20 11.07
N THR A 416 14.13 -3.29 12.37
CA THR A 416 14.61 -2.13 13.15
C THR A 416 16.08 -1.88 12.88
N THR A 417 16.43 -0.67 12.42
CA THR A 417 17.81 -0.28 12.10
C THR A 417 18.41 0.57 13.21
N LEU A 418 19.54 0.13 13.77
CA LEU A 418 20.37 0.95 14.64
C LEU A 418 21.31 1.79 13.76
N VAL A 419 21.02 3.08 13.60
CA VAL A 419 21.82 3.97 12.73
C VAL A 419 23.05 4.49 13.45
N LYS A 420 22.93 4.81 14.74
CA LYS A 420 24.01 5.40 15.54
C LYS A 420 23.93 4.93 16.99
N ASN A 421 25.08 4.66 17.62
CA ASN A 421 25.18 4.25 19.03
C ASN A 421 26.52 4.67 19.66
N ASP A 422 26.98 5.90 19.42
CA ASP A 422 28.29 6.41 19.88
C ASP A 422 28.39 6.43 21.42
N ALA A 423 27.26 6.68 22.09
CA ALA A 423 27.18 6.65 23.55
C ALA A 423 27.19 5.23 24.14
N LYS A 424 27.13 4.19 23.29
CA LYS A 424 26.95 2.78 23.71
C LYS A 424 25.76 2.64 24.68
N ALA A 425 24.69 3.39 24.41
CA ALA A 425 23.50 3.43 25.24
C ALA A 425 22.62 2.20 25.06
N LEU A 426 22.67 1.58 23.87
CA LEU A 426 21.96 0.33 23.58
C LEU A 426 22.94 -0.86 23.60
N PRO A 427 22.49 -2.02 24.13
CA PRO A 427 21.19 -2.25 24.75
C PRO A 427 21.09 -1.65 26.16
N ILE A 428 19.92 -1.15 26.53
CA ILE A 428 19.61 -0.68 27.88
C ILE A 428 19.29 -1.88 28.76
N ALA A 429 19.87 -1.96 29.96
CA ALA A 429 19.40 -2.86 31.00
C ALA A 429 18.08 -2.31 31.59
N PRO A 430 16.91 -2.92 31.33
CA PRO A 430 15.63 -2.27 31.65
C PRO A 430 15.28 -2.34 33.15
N SER A 431 15.64 -3.43 33.84
CA SER A 431 15.28 -3.65 35.25
C SER A 431 15.82 -2.58 36.18
N GLY A 432 14.93 -1.81 36.80
CA GLY A 432 15.28 -0.74 37.76
C GLY A 432 15.67 0.59 37.11
N THR A 433 15.73 0.67 35.78
CA THR A 433 16.03 1.89 35.04
C THR A 433 14.78 2.77 34.94
N LYS A 434 14.91 4.06 35.27
CA LYS A 434 13.85 5.06 35.10
C LYS A 434 13.93 5.66 33.69
N ILE A 435 12.90 5.43 32.90
CA ILE A 435 12.84 5.87 31.51
C ILE A 435 11.75 6.95 31.34
N LEU A 436 12.08 8.06 30.69
CA LEU A 436 11.07 8.92 30.07
C LEU A 436 10.84 8.46 28.63
N VAL A 437 9.61 8.11 28.28
CA VAL A 437 9.18 8.00 26.89
C VAL A 437 8.46 9.29 26.49
N THR A 438 8.94 9.95 25.45
CA THR A 438 8.38 11.23 25.00
C THR A 438 8.35 11.36 23.48
N GLY A 439 7.83 12.47 22.95
CA GLY A 439 7.82 12.77 21.51
C GLY A 439 6.45 12.60 20.84
N TYR A 440 6.47 12.03 19.64
CA TYR A 440 5.34 11.88 18.73
C TYR A 440 4.42 10.69 19.08
N GLY A 441 3.11 10.92 18.95
CA GLY A 441 2.09 9.86 18.91
C GLY A 441 1.63 9.40 20.29
N VAL A 442 0.32 9.52 20.56
CA VAL A 442 -0.28 9.06 21.82
C VAL A 442 -0.18 7.54 21.94
N SER A 443 -0.62 6.82 20.90
CA SER A 443 -0.51 5.36 20.82
C SER A 443 0.94 4.89 20.75
N THR A 444 1.77 5.54 19.93
CA THR A 444 3.20 5.22 19.77
C THR A 444 3.96 5.27 21.09
N THR A 445 3.86 6.39 21.82
CA THR A 445 4.52 6.54 23.13
C THR A 445 3.97 5.57 24.17
N ALA A 446 2.65 5.34 24.19
CA ALA A 446 2.02 4.39 25.10
C ALA A 446 2.45 2.94 24.84
N THR A 447 2.48 2.50 23.57
CA THR A 447 2.93 1.15 23.18
C THR A 447 4.40 0.94 23.56
N LEU A 448 5.27 1.93 23.27
CA LEU A 448 6.68 1.85 23.65
C LEU A 448 6.85 1.78 25.17
N ALA A 449 6.13 2.62 25.91
CA ALA A 449 6.17 2.64 27.36
C ALA A 449 5.69 1.32 27.98
N ALA A 450 4.59 0.76 27.46
CA ALA A 450 4.08 -0.54 27.89
C ALA A 450 5.08 -1.67 27.60
N ALA A 451 5.68 -1.69 26.41
CA ALA A 451 6.68 -2.70 26.03
C ALA A 451 7.93 -2.63 26.92
N LEU A 452 8.45 -1.43 27.20
CA LEU A 452 9.59 -1.25 28.10
C LEU A 452 9.26 -1.57 29.57
N THR A 453 8.05 -1.25 30.03
CA THR A 453 7.56 -1.58 31.37
C THR A 453 7.46 -3.10 31.56
N ALA A 454 6.97 -3.82 30.54
CA ALA A 454 6.92 -5.29 30.54
C ALA A 454 8.33 -5.95 30.63
N LYS A 455 9.40 -5.19 30.36
CA LYS A 455 10.79 -5.61 30.50
C LYS A 455 11.43 -5.18 31.83
N GLY A 456 10.69 -4.54 32.73
CA GLY A 456 11.14 -4.18 34.08
C GLY A 456 11.58 -2.73 34.26
N ALA A 457 11.43 -1.87 33.24
CA ALA A 457 11.70 -0.44 33.38
C ALA A 457 10.58 0.29 34.15
N THR A 458 10.94 1.34 34.88
CA THR A 458 9.97 2.30 35.44
C THR A 458 9.77 3.42 34.44
N VAL A 459 8.65 3.42 33.72
CA VAL A 459 8.43 4.35 32.61
C VAL A 459 7.45 5.47 32.97
N GLN A 460 7.85 6.71 32.69
CA GLN A 460 6.94 7.85 32.62
C GLN A 460 6.74 8.23 31.15
N THR A 461 5.51 8.59 30.78
CA THR A 461 5.20 9.06 29.42
C THR A 461 4.86 10.54 29.42
N VAL A 462 5.46 11.32 28.52
CA VAL A 462 5.08 12.73 28.25
C VAL A 462 4.92 12.93 26.76
N GLN A 463 3.70 13.19 26.31
CA GLN A 463 3.39 13.37 24.89
C GLN A 463 3.60 14.82 24.46
N THR A 464 4.15 15.00 23.26
CA THR A 464 4.43 16.34 22.71
C THR A 464 3.78 16.57 21.34
N GLY A 465 3.47 15.49 20.60
CA GLY A 465 2.74 15.55 19.33
C GLY A 465 3.65 15.70 18.10
N ALA A 466 3.03 15.92 16.93
CA ALA A 466 3.74 16.05 15.64
C ALA A 466 4.38 17.43 15.42
N SER A 467 3.89 18.45 16.12
CA SER A 467 4.47 19.77 16.14
C SER A 467 4.37 20.29 17.57
N PRO A 468 5.36 20.02 18.43
CA PRO A 468 5.27 20.36 19.84
C PRO A 468 5.46 21.86 20.07
N THR A 469 4.72 22.41 21.04
CA THR A 469 4.89 23.80 21.49
C THR A 469 6.07 23.92 22.45
N ASP A 470 6.56 25.14 22.66
CA ASP A 470 7.60 25.42 23.65
C ASP A 470 7.24 24.92 25.05
N THR A 471 5.97 25.05 25.45
CA THR A 471 5.46 24.52 26.72
C THR A 471 5.52 23.00 26.78
N ALA A 472 5.15 22.31 25.70
CA ALA A 472 5.24 20.85 25.63
C ALA A 472 6.69 20.38 25.68
N VAL A 473 7.59 21.07 24.98
CA VAL A 473 9.04 20.80 25.04
C VAL A 473 9.56 21.00 26.47
N ALA A 474 9.26 22.14 27.11
CA ALA A 474 9.70 22.41 28.48
C ALA A 474 9.19 21.37 29.48
N SER A 475 7.95 20.89 29.32
CA SER A 475 7.37 19.82 30.14
C SER A 475 8.14 18.51 30.00
N ALA A 476 8.47 18.10 28.77
CA ALA A 476 9.26 16.89 28.52
C ALA A 476 10.68 17.00 29.10
N VAL A 477 11.32 18.17 28.97
CA VAL A 477 12.65 18.44 29.53
C VAL A 477 12.63 18.40 31.07
N ALA A 478 11.60 18.99 31.69
CA ALA A 478 11.43 18.94 33.15
C ALA A 478 11.21 17.50 33.64
N ALA A 479 10.42 16.70 32.91
CA ALA A 479 10.19 15.30 33.23
C ALA A 479 11.42 14.41 33.03
N ALA A 480 12.45 14.85 32.29
CA ALA A 480 13.69 14.11 32.10
C ALA A 480 14.64 14.22 33.32
N ALA A 481 14.47 15.21 34.19
CA ALA A 481 15.43 15.56 35.24
C ALA A 481 15.70 14.40 36.22
N ASP A 482 14.68 13.61 36.55
CA ASP A 482 14.75 12.49 37.52
C ASP A 482 14.90 11.11 36.86
N LYS A 483 15.18 11.06 35.54
CA LYS A 483 15.31 9.81 34.77
C LYS A 483 16.76 9.46 34.47
N ASP A 484 16.98 8.18 34.18
CA ASP A 484 18.28 7.65 33.75
C ASP A 484 18.43 7.73 32.23
N VAL A 485 17.35 7.41 31.51
CA VAL A 485 17.29 7.42 30.05
C VAL A 485 16.04 8.15 29.55
N VAL A 486 16.18 8.87 28.44
CA VAL A 486 15.08 9.42 27.67
C VAL A 486 15.01 8.70 26.32
N VAL A 487 13.85 8.12 26.02
CA VAL A 487 13.54 7.57 24.70
C VAL A 487 12.55 8.53 24.02
N VAL A 488 13.02 9.26 23.01
CA VAL A 488 12.23 10.26 22.28
C VAL A 488 11.82 9.72 20.91
N THR A 489 10.52 9.66 20.67
CA THR A 489 9.95 9.26 19.38
C THR A 489 9.79 10.47 18.46
N THR A 490 10.23 10.36 17.22
CA THR A 490 10.15 11.44 16.21
C THR A 490 9.44 10.92 14.96
N MET A 491 8.65 11.78 14.32
CA MET A 491 7.97 11.47 13.05
C MET A 491 8.07 12.66 12.12
N LYS A 492 8.80 12.49 11.00
CA LYS A 492 8.97 13.56 9.99
C LYS A 492 9.51 14.85 10.63
N ALA A 493 10.41 14.73 11.60
CA ALA A 493 11.04 15.91 12.21
C ALA A 493 11.90 16.68 11.21
N TRP A 494 12.29 16.06 10.09
CA TRP A 494 12.92 16.73 8.95
C TRP A 494 12.00 17.73 8.23
N ASP A 495 10.68 17.52 8.25
CA ASP A 495 9.70 18.32 7.52
C ASP A 495 9.16 19.48 8.37
N THR A 496 9.81 20.63 8.24
CA THR A 496 9.39 21.88 8.88
C THR A 496 8.57 22.79 7.95
N SER A 497 8.15 22.32 6.78
CA SER A 497 7.32 23.11 5.86
C SER A 497 5.85 22.74 5.96
N VAL A 498 5.55 21.47 6.22
CA VAL A 498 4.16 20.97 6.30
C VAL A 498 3.87 20.34 7.66
N THR A 499 4.68 19.36 8.08
CA THR A 499 4.38 18.56 9.29
C THR A 499 4.65 19.31 10.60
N ASP A 500 5.85 19.88 10.76
CA ASP A 500 6.27 20.58 11.96
C ASP A 500 6.79 21.98 11.65
N THR A 501 5.88 22.87 11.25
CA THR A 501 6.20 24.26 10.84
C THR A 501 6.94 25.10 11.88
N ARG A 502 7.02 24.63 13.13
CA ARG A 502 7.74 25.28 14.23
C ARG A 502 9.12 24.69 14.51
N GLY A 503 9.48 23.57 13.87
CA GLY A 503 10.67 22.79 14.20
C GLY A 503 10.68 22.31 15.66
N GLY A 504 9.50 22.10 16.25
CA GLY A 504 9.35 21.74 17.64
C GLY A 504 9.97 20.39 17.99
N GLN A 505 9.88 19.39 17.12
CA GLN A 505 10.50 18.07 17.33
C GLN A 505 12.03 18.19 17.34
N GLN A 506 12.61 18.98 16.42
CA GLN A 506 14.05 19.25 16.41
C GLN A 506 14.49 19.98 17.69
N LYS A 507 13.70 20.97 18.14
CA LYS A 507 13.93 21.69 19.40
C LYS A 507 13.85 20.77 20.61
N LEU A 508 12.86 19.88 20.65
CA LEU A 508 12.70 18.87 21.71
C LEU A 508 13.94 18.00 21.84
N VAL A 509 14.40 17.39 20.75
CA VAL A 509 15.60 16.53 20.78
C VAL A 509 16.83 17.31 21.24
N LYS A 510 17.05 18.52 20.71
CA LYS A 510 18.18 19.38 21.11
C LYS A 510 18.15 19.72 22.61
N GLN A 511 16.98 20.07 23.16
CA GLN A 511 16.87 20.40 24.58
C GLN A 511 16.98 19.19 25.50
N LEU A 512 16.47 18.02 25.09
CA LEU A 512 16.67 16.78 25.84
C LEU A 512 18.15 16.39 25.88
N LEU A 513 18.90 16.53 24.78
CA LEU A 513 20.35 16.30 24.75
C LEU A 513 21.09 17.25 25.70
N ALA A 514 20.67 18.51 25.78
CA ALA A 514 21.28 19.52 26.66
C ALA A 514 21.10 19.23 28.16
N THR A 515 20.22 18.29 28.55
CA THR A 515 20.05 17.87 29.95
C THR A 515 21.22 17.03 30.47
N GLY A 516 22.07 16.49 29.58
CA GLY A 516 23.13 15.55 29.93
C GLY A 516 22.65 14.13 30.24
N LYS A 517 21.35 13.84 30.09
CA LYS A 517 20.79 12.48 30.20
C LYS A 517 21.16 11.63 28.99
N THR A 518 21.13 10.32 29.16
CA THR A 518 21.22 9.39 28.03
C THR A 518 19.96 9.53 27.17
N VAL A 519 20.10 9.96 25.92
CA VAL A 519 18.98 10.13 24.98
C VAL A 519 19.09 9.12 23.85
N VAL A 520 18.00 8.37 23.63
CA VAL A 520 17.81 7.48 22.48
C VAL A 520 16.71 8.08 21.61
N VAL A 521 17.07 8.47 20.38
CA VAL A 521 16.08 8.93 19.40
C VAL A 521 15.54 7.74 18.62
N VAL A 522 14.22 7.63 18.52
CA VAL A 522 13.53 6.59 17.74
C VAL A 522 12.70 7.28 16.66
N ALA A 523 13.14 7.24 15.41
CA ALA A 523 12.37 7.73 14.28
C ALA A 523 11.35 6.68 13.84
N VAL A 524 10.07 7.03 13.98
CA VAL A 524 8.94 6.11 13.81
C VAL A 524 8.26 6.23 12.44
N ARG A 525 8.88 6.92 11.49
CA ARG A 525 8.43 7.00 10.10
C ARG A 525 9.63 7.10 9.17
N ASP A 526 9.97 8.26 8.67
CA ASP A 526 11.12 8.38 7.77
C ASP A 526 12.45 8.32 8.56
N PRO A 527 13.51 7.72 8.00
CA PRO A 527 14.80 7.60 8.69
C PRO A 527 15.64 8.89 8.65
N TYR A 528 15.14 9.96 8.02
CA TYR A 528 15.91 11.16 7.70
C TYR A 528 16.09 12.14 8.87
N ASP A 529 15.33 11.97 9.96
CA ASP A 529 15.28 12.95 11.06
C ASP A 529 16.66 13.22 11.69
N ILE A 530 17.56 12.22 11.73
CA ILE A 530 18.91 12.36 12.31
C ILE A 530 19.75 13.47 11.67
N ALA A 531 19.50 13.79 10.39
CA ALA A 531 20.21 14.84 9.67
C ALA A 531 20.06 16.23 10.31
N TYR A 532 18.97 16.45 11.08
CA TYR A 532 18.64 17.74 11.69
C TYR A 532 19.07 17.87 13.16
N PHE A 533 19.64 16.80 13.71
CA PHE A 533 20.17 16.75 15.08
C PHE A 533 21.32 15.74 15.18
N THR A 534 22.33 15.88 14.33
CA THR A 534 23.50 14.97 14.22
C THR A 534 24.28 14.77 15.53
N ALA A 535 24.12 15.69 16.49
CA ALA A 535 24.66 15.59 17.85
C ALA A 535 24.02 14.47 18.70
N ALA A 536 22.85 13.95 18.32
CA ALA A 536 22.24 12.81 19.00
C ALA A 536 23.22 11.61 18.93
N PRO A 537 23.61 11.01 20.08
CA PRO A 537 24.62 9.96 20.08
C PRO A 537 24.03 8.58 19.78
N THR A 538 22.71 8.40 19.94
CA THR A 538 22.02 7.14 19.73
C THR A 538 20.74 7.35 18.93
N TYR A 539 20.58 6.64 17.82
CA TYR A 539 19.46 6.79 16.89
C TYR A 539 19.02 5.45 16.29
N VAL A 540 17.72 5.19 16.34
CA VAL A 540 17.04 4.00 15.82
C VAL A 540 15.98 4.42 14.82
N ALA A 541 15.87 3.72 13.70
CA ALA A 541 14.80 3.89 12.72
C ALA A 541 13.91 2.64 12.67
N THR A 542 12.59 2.83 12.79
CA THR A 542 11.60 1.74 12.75
C THR A 542 10.79 1.70 11.45
N TYR A 543 10.86 2.77 10.64
CA TYR A 543 10.14 2.94 9.37
C TYR A 543 8.61 2.94 9.47
N SER A 544 8.08 2.80 10.69
CA SER A 544 6.65 2.67 10.97
C SER A 544 6.35 2.95 12.44
N TYR A 545 5.20 3.59 12.68
CA TYR A 545 4.65 3.85 14.00
C TYR A 545 3.58 2.81 14.38
N SER A 546 3.42 1.73 13.59
CA SER A 546 2.51 0.63 13.91
C SER A 546 2.93 -0.08 15.21
N PRO A 547 1.98 -0.60 16.01
CA PRO A 547 2.30 -1.24 17.29
C PRO A 547 3.38 -2.33 17.18
N VAL A 548 3.31 -3.18 16.16
CA VAL A 548 4.30 -4.25 15.93
C VAL A 548 5.72 -3.73 15.73
N ALA A 549 5.88 -2.58 15.04
CA ALA A 549 7.19 -1.95 14.81
C ALA A 549 7.74 -1.33 16.09
N ILE A 550 6.88 -0.71 16.90
CA ILE A 550 7.26 -0.12 18.18
C ILE A 550 7.64 -1.18 19.21
N GLU A 551 6.92 -2.31 19.23
CA GLU A 551 7.25 -3.45 20.08
C GLU A 551 8.59 -4.11 19.68
N ALA A 552 8.86 -4.23 18.38
CA ALA A 552 10.16 -4.71 17.89
C ALA A 552 11.29 -3.73 18.27
N ALA A 553 11.06 -2.43 18.14
CA ALA A 553 12.02 -1.42 18.57
C ALA A 553 12.30 -1.50 20.08
N ALA A 554 11.29 -1.75 20.91
CA ALA A 554 11.48 -1.96 22.34
C ALA A 554 12.39 -3.18 22.63
N ARG A 555 12.21 -4.30 21.91
CA ARG A 555 13.08 -5.49 22.01
C ARG A 555 14.52 -5.18 21.62
N VAL A 556 14.73 -4.40 20.55
CA VAL A 556 16.06 -3.95 20.12
C VAL A 556 16.71 -3.02 21.14
N ILE A 557 15.93 -2.10 21.73
CA ILE A 557 16.41 -1.15 22.73
C ILE A 557 16.93 -1.87 23.99
N VAL A 558 16.27 -2.96 24.41
CA VAL A 558 16.65 -3.69 25.64
C VAL A 558 17.58 -4.89 25.43
N GLY A 559 17.92 -5.22 24.18
CA GLY A 559 18.84 -6.34 23.91
C GLY A 559 18.20 -7.70 23.68
N ASP A 560 16.86 -7.80 23.67
CA ASP A 560 16.17 -9.08 23.44
C ASP A 560 16.33 -9.56 21.99
N VAL A 561 16.50 -8.61 21.06
CA VAL A 561 16.69 -8.85 19.62
C VAL A 561 17.84 -7.97 19.14
N ALA A 562 18.85 -8.58 18.54
CA ALA A 562 19.95 -7.82 17.94
C ALA A 562 19.46 -7.05 16.70
N PRO A 563 19.81 -5.76 16.54
CA PRO A 563 19.51 -5.03 15.31
C PRO A 563 20.33 -5.63 14.17
N THR A 564 19.62 -6.09 13.14
CA THR A 564 20.20 -6.71 11.93
C THR A 564 19.80 -5.99 10.64
N ALA A 565 18.82 -5.08 10.72
CA ALA A 565 18.38 -4.29 9.59
C ALA A 565 19.42 -3.22 9.22
N SER A 566 19.38 -2.80 7.97
CA SER A 566 20.23 -1.74 7.43
C SER A 566 19.40 -0.74 6.64
N LEU A 567 19.87 0.50 6.50
CA LEU A 567 19.14 1.54 5.77
C LEU A 567 18.82 1.07 4.33
N PRO A 568 17.54 1.10 3.91
CA PRO A 568 17.14 0.82 2.54
C PRO A 568 17.19 2.07 1.65
N VAL A 569 17.69 3.19 2.20
CA VAL A 569 17.85 4.49 1.55
C VAL A 569 19.16 5.14 1.98
N ASP A 570 19.62 6.13 1.24
CA ASP A 570 20.65 7.05 1.73
C ASP A 570 19.99 8.12 2.63
N ILE A 571 20.60 8.45 3.77
CA ILE A 571 20.22 9.62 4.56
C ILE A 571 21.12 10.78 4.12
N PRO A 572 20.59 11.85 3.54
CA PRO A 572 21.39 13.01 3.14
C PRO A 572 21.76 13.90 4.32
N VAL A 573 22.75 14.77 4.11
CA VAL A 573 23.01 15.91 4.99
C VAL A 573 21.85 16.90 4.90
N ALA A 574 21.41 17.46 6.04
CA ALA A 574 20.33 18.43 6.05
C ALA A 574 20.69 19.68 5.22
N GLY A 575 19.83 20.02 4.25
CA GLY A 575 20.05 21.13 3.33
C GLY A 575 20.99 20.85 2.15
N ASP A 576 21.58 19.64 2.08
CA ASP A 576 22.42 19.21 0.97
C ASP A 576 22.09 17.75 0.58
N PRO A 577 21.05 17.54 -0.27
CA PRO A 577 20.61 16.20 -0.67
C PRO A 577 21.65 15.44 -1.51
N ALA A 578 22.67 16.11 -2.06
CA ALA A 578 23.73 15.47 -2.83
C ALA A 578 24.79 14.80 -1.95
N THR A 579 24.92 15.24 -0.70
CA THR A 579 25.90 14.69 0.24
C THR A 579 25.24 13.66 1.15
N VAL A 580 25.74 12.43 1.10
CA VAL A 580 25.26 11.33 1.94
C VAL A 580 25.86 11.43 3.35
N LEU A 581 24.99 11.49 4.36
CA LEU A 581 25.37 11.43 5.79
C LEU A 581 25.47 9.98 6.29
N TYR A 582 24.50 9.13 5.96
CA TYR A 582 24.55 7.68 6.18
C TYR A 582 24.16 6.95 4.90
N PRO A 583 25.02 6.07 4.37
CA PRO A 583 24.74 5.42 3.09
C PRO A 583 23.71 4.30 3.22
N PHE A 584 23.07 3.98 2.09
CA PHE A 584 22.34 2.74 1.89
C PHE A 584 23.17 1.54 2.36
N GLY A 585 22.53 0.64 3.12
CA GLY A 585 23.21 -0.52 3.71
C GLY A 585 23.90 -0.25 5.04
N HIS A 586 23.93 1.00 5.51
CA HIS A 586 24.41 1.31 6.86
C HIS A 586 23.47 0.79 7.94
N GLY A 587 24.03 0.17 8.96
CA GLY A 587 23.31 -0.35 10.13
C GLY A 587 24.31 -0.93 11.12
N LEU A 588 24.12 -0.64 12.40
CA LEU A 588 24.99 -1.10 13.47
C LEU A 588 24.39 -2.32 14.17
N THR A 589 25.26 -3.05 14.86
CA THR A 589 24.91 -4.10 15.81
C THR A 589 25.69 -3.88 17.12
N TYR A 590 25.39 -4.64 18.17
CA TYR A 590 26.07 -4.53 19.48
C TYR A 590 26.56 -5.87 20.01
#